data_AF-A0A8R2HB14-F1
#
_entry.id   AF-A0A8R2HB14-F1
#
_cell.length_a   1.000
_cell.length_b   1.000
_cell.length_c   1.000
_cell.angle_alpha   90.00
_cell.angle_beta   90.00
_cell.angle_gamma   90.00
#
_symmetry.space_group_name_H-M   'P 1'
#
loop_
_entity.id
_entity.type
_entity.pdbx_description
1 polymer ?
#
loop_
_entity_poly.entity_id
_entity_poly.type
_entity_poly.pdbx_seq_one_letter_code
_entity_poly.pdbx_strand_id
1 'polypeptide(L)'
;MDQRPNVGSVAFLQHNDRFIYYLVTKEFSNGKPSYNSITAAITKLRDFIVQHDVKKLAIPRIGCGLDKLDWSIVRRIIENLFQNVGCTIKICHFTHNLSKESELLRVEHPSTIKVHKNIKDIEKREFEKLNIILFSRKTTLPVYWDQHFQSVNEKYCFKSQYYKDYQTDLEVGQCLYYSTIEANIFVIVTNKNTTDNFSYQNLEKGLVKIKMLIENDQWHPTFIIHRMNNHIFEDLINKKIVSLICSAFLDLTPCLILQLVSSNS
;
A
#
# COMPACT_ATOMS: atom_id res chain seq x y z
N MET A 1 -4.41 3.77 -4.45
CA MET A 1 -3.15 4.44 -4.01
C MET A 1 -2.30 5.03 -5.15
N ASP A 2 -2.71 4.96 -6.42
CA ASP A 2 -1.86 5.33 -7.57
C ASP A 2 -1.91 6.81 -7.99
N GLN A 3 -2.73 7.65 -7.34
CA GLN A 3 -3.06 9.02 -7.79
C GLN A 3 -1.88 9.99 -7.83
N ARG A 4 -0.82 9.78 -7.03
CA ARG A 4 0.43 10.58 -6.99
C ARG A 4 0.22 12.11 -7.19
N PRO A 5 -0.61 12.77 -6.36
CA PRO A 5 -0.86 14.19 -6.55
C PRO A 5 0.37 15.03 -6.24
N ASN A 6 0.53 16.14 -6.95
CA ASN A 6 1.53 17.16 -6.64
C ASN A 6 1.19 17.94 -5.38
N VAL A 7 2.18 18.65 -4.84
CA VAL A 7 1.98 19.61 -3.74
C VAL A 7 0.92 20.64 -4.11
N GLY A 8 0.02 20.95 -3.17
CA GLY A 8 -1.14 21.80 -3.38
C GLY A 8 -2.36 21.05 -3.94
N SER A 9 -2.32 19.72 -4.03
CA SER A 9 -3.43 18.89 -4.50
C SER A 9 -3.92 17.93 -3.40
N VAL A 10 -4.89 17.06 -3.76
CA VAL A 10 -5.54 16.11 -2.86
C VAL A 10 -5.61 14.74 -3.52
N ALA A 11 -5.18 13.70 -2.82
CA ALA A 11 -5.58 12.34 -3.14
C ALA A 11 -6.83 11.97 -2.35
N PHE A 12 -7.63 11.04 -2.86
CA PHE A 12 -8.78 10.52 -2.12
C PHE A 12 -8.90 9.00 -2.24
N LEU A 13 -9.48 8.38 -1.20
CA LEU A 13 -9.89 6.99 -1.20
C LEU A 13 -11.39 6.94 -0.92
N GLN A 14 -12.15 6.32 -1.81
CA GLN A 14 -13.53 5.95 -1.53
C GLN A 14 -13.54 4.61 -0.81
N HIS A 15 -14.18 4.55 0.35
CA HIS A 15 -14.33 3.32 1.11
C HIS A 15 -15.77 3.26 1.63
N ASN A 16 -16.54 2.28 1.12
CA ASN A 16 -17.97 2.19 1.30
C ASN A 16 -18.68 3.49 0.88
N ASP A 17 -19.42 4.10 1.78
CA ASP A 17 -20.23 5.31 1.61
C ASP A 17 -19.47 6.61 1.95
N ARG A 18 -18.16 6.54 2.25
CA ARG A 18 -17.36 7.71 2.64
C ARG A 18 -16.10 7.89 1.79
N PHE A 19 -15.60 9.12 1.82
CA PHE A 19 -14.31 9.50 1.24
C PHE A 19 -13.30 9.85 2.33
N ILE A 20 -12.06 9.40 2.14
CA ILE A 20 -10.90 9.80 2.93
C ILE A 20 -10.02 10.65 2.02
N TYR A 21 -9.83 11.92 2.39
CA TYR A 21 -9.03 12.87 1.62
C TYR A 21 -7.65 13.07 2.26
N TYR A 22 -6.61 12.98 1.44
CA TYR A 22 -5.22 13.18 1.81
C TYR A 22 -4.69 14.44 1.12
N LEU A 23 -4.56 15.53 1.87
CA LEU A 23 -4.03 16.79 1.36
C LEU A 23 -2.50 16.69 1.20
N VAL A 24 -2.00 16.96 0.00
CA VAL A 24 -0.55 17.00 -0.28
C VAL A 24 -0.07 18.43 -0.09
N THR A 25 0.33 18.77 1.14
CA THR A 25 0.66 20.16 1.51
C THR A 25 2.15 20.48 1.40
N LYS A 26 3.00 19.47 1.21
CA LYS A 26 4.46 19.59 1.14
C LYS A 26 5.07 18.43 0.34
N GLU A 27 6.27 18.65 -0.16
CA GLU A 27 7.00 17.67 -0.99
C GLU A 27 7.58 16.54 -0.14
N PHE A 28 8.26 16.88 0.95
CA PHE A 28 8.90 15.93 1.85
C PHE A 28 8.29 15.96 3.25
N SER A 29 8.26 14.80 3.93
CA SER A 29 7.66 14.67 5.26
C SER A 29 8.35 15.50 6.34
N ASN A 30 9.66 15.71 6.21
CA ASN A 30 10.49 16.55 7.09
C ASN A 30 10.44 18.05 6.72
N GLY A 31 9.82 18.40 5.59
CA GLY A 31 9.55 19.77 5.21
C GLY A 31 8.37 20.37 5.98
N LYS A 32 8.11 21.65 5.72
CA LYS A 32 6.93 22.37 6.23
C LYS A 32 6.08 22.86 5.06
N PRO A 33 4.75 22.81 5.17
CA PRO A 33 3.88 23.42 4.17
C PRO A 33 3.95 24.95 4.25
N SER A 34 3.63 25.63 3.15
CA SER A 34 3.41 27.07 3.14
C SER A 34 1.92 27.39 3.17
N TYR A 35 1.56 28.64 3.48
CA TYR A 35 0.16 29.07 3.36
C TYR A 35 -0.36 28.95 1.91
N ASN A 36 0.52 29.08 0.92
CA ASN A 36 0.12 28.89 -0.47
C ASN A 36 -0.18 27.43 -0.78
N SER A 37 0.69 26.50 -0.36
CA SER A 37 0.49 25.07 -0.63
C SER A 37 -0.72 24.49 0.12
N ILE A 38 -0.96 24.92 1.37
CA ILE A 38 -2.15 24.49 2.11
C ILE A 38 -3.44 25.09 1.52
N THR A 39 -3.41 26.35 1.08
CA THR A 39 -4.57 27.00 0.44
C THR A 39 -4.93 26.31 -0.86
N ALA A 40 -3.93 25.97 -1.68
CA ALA A 40 -4.13 25.20 -2.91
C ALA A 40 -4.76 23.83 -2.60
N ALA A 41 -4.23 23.10 -1.61
CA ALA A 41 -4.76 21.79 -1.24
C ALA A 41 -6.20 21.86 -0.69
N ILE A 42 -6.53 22.87 0.12
CA ILE A 42 -7.89 23.08 0.65
C ILE A 42 -8.86 23.49 -0.47
N THR A 43 -8.40 24.31 -1.42
CA THR A 43 -9.18 24.66 -2.61
C THR A 43 -9.51 23.40 -3.41
N LYS A 44 -8.52 22.53 -3.63
CA LYS A 44 -8.75 21.28 -4.35
C LYS A 44 -9.64 20.30 -3.57
N LEU A 45 -9.52 20.27 -2.25
CA LEU A 45 -10.42 19.52 -1.38
C LEU A 45 -11.87 19.97 -1.58
N ARG A 46 -12.14 21.28 -1.54
CA ARG A 46 -13.47 21.84 -1.78
C ARG A 46 -14.05 21.38 -3.12
N ASP A 47 -13.26 21.44 -4.19
CA ASP A 47 -13.72 20.99 -5.52
C ASP A 47 -14.15 19.52 -5.49
N PHE A 48 -13.38 18.65 -4.83
CA PHE A 48 -13.76 17.25 -4.67
C PHE A 48 -14.96 17.04 -3.76
N ILE A 49 -15.16 17.86 -2.72
CA ILE A 49 -16.35 17.79 -1.86
C ILE A 49 -17.61 18.08 -2.68
N VAL A 50 -17.57 19.11 -3.52
CA VAL A 50 -18.68 19.44 -4.44
C VAL A 50 -18.88 18.33 -5.46
N GLN A 51 -17.81 17.88 -6.12
CA GLN A 51 -17.87 16.84 -7.14
C GLN A 51 -18.41 15.51 -6.60
N HIS A 52 -18.05 15.14 -5.37
CA HIS A 52 -18.47 13.88 -4.73
C HIS A 52 -19.76 14.03 -3.92
N ASP A 53 -20.42 15.19 -3.98
CA ASP A 53 -21.63 15.53 -3.23
C ASP A 53 -21.54 15.28 -1.70
N VAL A 54 -20.36 15.51 -1.11
CA VAL A 54 -20.14 15.26 0.31
C VAL A 54 -20.79 16.36 1.16
N LYS A 55 -21.75 15.97 2.01
CA LYS A 55 -22.51 16.91 2.87
C LYS A 55 -21.87 17.18 4.24
N LYS A 56 -21.01 16.27 4.71
CA LYS A 56 -20.38 16.36 6.04
C LYS A 56 -18.90 16.01 5.92
N LEU A 57 -18.05 16.91 6.40
CA LEU A 57 -16.60 16.75 6.39
C LEU A 57 -16.05 16.86 7.80
N ALA A 58 -15.35 15.82 8.27
CA ALA A 58 -14.62 15.85 9.53
C ALA A 58 -13.13 16.11 9.26
N ILE A 59 -12.54 17.09 9.95
CA ILE A 59 -11.12 17.45 9.79
C ILE A 59 -10.43 17.65 11.15
N PRO A 60 -9.13 17.37 11.28
CA PRO A 60 -8.34 17.87 12.39
C PRO A 60 -8.03 19.37 12.20
N ARG A 61 -7.23 19.96 13.11
CA ARG A 61 -6.59 21.27 12.87
C ARG A 61 -5.46 21.13 11.84
N ILE A 62 -5.84 21.15 10.55
CA ILE A 62 -4.95 20.88 9.40
C ILE A 62 -3.73 21.80 9.44
N GLY A 63 -2.52 21.24 9.29
CA GLY A 63 -1.27 22.01 9.15
C GLY A 63 -0.74 22.70 10.41
N CYS A 64 -1.37 22.52 11.58
CA CYS A 64 -1.06 23.34 12.77
C CYS A 64 -0.16 22.69 13.82
N GLY A 65 0.02 21.36 13.77
CA GLY A 65 0.85 20.61 14.72
C GLY A 65 2.33 20.66 14.37
N LEU A 66 2.86 19.54 13.87
CA LEU A 66 4.26 19.42 13.41
C LEU A 66 4.57 20.36 12.24
N ASP A 67 3.55 20.74 11.48
CA ASP A 67 3.64 21.63 10.30
C ASP A 67 3.71 23.12 10.65
N LYS A 68 3.45 23.50 11.91
CA LYS A 68 3.67 24.84 12.49
C LYS A 68 2.93 26.02 11.84
N LEU A 69 1.87 25.79 11.05
CA LEU A 69 1.01 26.88 10.59
C LEU A 69 0.09 27.37 11.71
N ASP A 70 -0.36 28.63 11.61
CA ASP A 70 -1.30 29.22 12.55
C ASP A 70 -2.74 28.79 12.20
N TRP A 71 -3.39 28.15 13.16
CA TRP A 71 -4.77 27.68 13.01
C TRP A 71 -5.76 28.81 12.72
N SER A 72 -5.55 30.01 13.28
CA SER A 72 -6.44 31.15 13.01
C SER A 72 -6.45 31.53 11.53
N ILE A 73 -5.27 31.48 10.88
CA ILE A 73 -5.11 31.76 9.45
C ILE A 73 -5.69 30.62 8.63
N VAL A 74 -5.36 29.36 8.95
CA VAL A 74 -5.88 28.19 8.23
C VAL A 74 -7.40 28.10 8.34
N ARG A 75 -7.96 28.37 9.51
CA ARG A 75 -9.41 28.42 9.73
C ARG A 75 -10.07 29.45 8.83
N ARG A 76 -9.51 30.66 8.73
CA ARG A 76 -10.05 31.71 7.86
C ARG A 76 -10.00 31.32 6.38
N ILE A 77 -8.94 30.62 5.95
CA ILE A 77 -8.85 30.05 4.58
C ILE A 77 -10.00 29.06 4.34
N ILE A 78 -10.25 28.14 5.29
CA ILE A 78 -11.32 27.14 5.18
C ILE A 78 -12.69 27.83 5.12
N GLU A 79 -12.96 28.77 6.04
CA GLU A 79 -14.24 29.49 6.10
C GLU A 79 -14.54 30.25 4.80
N ASN A 80 -13.54 30.94 4.24
CA ASN A 80 -13.69 31.66 2.98
C ASN A 80 -13.94 30.71 1.80
N LEU A 81 -13.18 29.60 1.71
CA LEU A 81 -13.28 28.68 0.58
C LEU A 81 -14.55 27.83 0.60
N PHE A 82 -15.05 27.48 1.79
CA PHE A 82 -16.25 26.65 1.96
C PHE A 82 -17.53 27.45 2.14
N GLN A 83 -17.47 28.78 2.03
CA GLN A 83 -18.64 29.63 2.04
C GLN A 83 -19.62 29.17 0.93
N ASN A 84 -20.86 28.89 1.30
CA ASN A 84 -21.94 28.46 0.41
C ASN A 84 -21.74 27.11 -0.31
N VAL A 85 -20.81 26.26 0.15
CA VAL A 85 -20.58 24.92 -0.45
C VAL A 85 -21.64 23.88 -0.03
N GLY A 86 -22.48 24.20 0.97
CA GLY A 86 -23.52 23.27 1.46
C GLY A 86 -22.98 22.05 2.20
N CYS A 87 -21.72 22.09 2.65
CA CYS A 87 -21.06 21.04 3.42
C CYS A 87 -20.83 21.52 4.86
N THR A 88 -21.28 20.73 5.84
CA THR A 88 -20.99 20.97 7.26
C THR A 88 -19.60 20.46 7.61
N ILE A 89 -18.72 21.33 8.12
CA ILE A 89 -17.37 20.96 8.56
C ILE A 89 -17.34 20.82 10.09
N LYS A 90 -16.91 19.66 10.57
CA LYS A 90 -16.66 19.39 12.00
C LYS A 90 -15.16 19.31 12.27
N ILE A 91 -14.67 20.16 13.17
CA ILE A 91 -13.27 20.12 13.61
C ILE A 91 -13.14 19.13 14.77
N CYS A 92 -12.28 18.13 14.59
CA CYS A 92 -11.98 17.10 15.56
C CYS A 92 -10.70 17.44 16.33
N HIS A 93 -10.72 17.23 17.64
CA HIS A 93 -9.55 17.39 18.51
C HIS A 93 -9.06 16.01 18.96
N PHE A 94 -7.75 15.80 18.91
CA PHE A 94 -7.15 14.61 19.51
C PHE A 94 -7.12 14.79 21.03
N THR A 95 -7.75 13.87 21.76
CA THR A 95 -7.71 13.81 23.23
C THR A 95 -6.80 12.67 23.66
N HIS A 96 -5.82 12.94 24.52
CA HIS A 96 -4.86 11.94 25.01
C HIS A 96 -5.46 10.89 25.95
N ASN A 97 -6.69 11.09 26.43
CA ASN A 97 -7.38 10.12 27.25
C ASN A 97 -7.91 8.99 26.35
N LEU A 98 -7.12 7.94 26.20
CA LEU A 98 -7.57 6.65 25.69
C LEU A 98 -8.72 6.19 26.59
N SER A 99 -9.96 6.25 26.10
CA SER A 99 -11.08 5.64 26.78
C SER A 99 -10.92 4.12 26.75
N LYS A 100 -11.53 3.39 27.69
CA LYS A 100 -11.62 1.91 27.63
C LYS A 100 -12.14 1.43 26.26
N GLU A 101 -13.00 2.22 25.61
CA GLU A 101 -13.48 1.95 24.25
C GLU A 101 -12.34 1.93 23.21
N SER A 102 -11.35 2.81 23.33
CA SER A 102 -10.21 2.85 22.40
C SER A 102 -9.29 1.63 22.51
N GLU A 103 -9.22 1.00 23.69
CA GLU A 103 -8.51 -0.27 23.88
C GLU A 103 -9.27 -1.44 23.26
N LEU A 104 -10.61 -1.44 23.37
CA LEU A 104 -11.48 -2.42 22.75
C LEU A 104 -11.49 -2.34 21.21
N LEU A 105 -11.13 -1.18 20.64
CA LEU A 105 -11.02 -0.95 19.21
C LEU A 105 -9.63 -1.29 18.62
N ARG A 106 -8.70 -1.80 19.43
CA ARG A 106 -7.38 -2.23 18.91
C ARG A 106 -7.57 -3.42 17.98
N VAL A 107 -7.13 -3.24 16.74
CA VAL A 107 -7.09 -4.31 15.76
C VAL A 107 -5.70 -4.90 15.75
N GLU A 108 -5.59 -6.21 15.93
CA GLU A 108 -4.32 -6.90 15.72
C GLU A 108 -3.98 -6.89 14.23
N HIS A 109 -2.72 -6.59 13.92
CA HIS A 109 -2.23 -6.52 12.56
C HIS A 109 -1.23 -7.65 12.29
N PRO A 110 -1.08 -8.08 11.03
CA PRO A 110 -0.02 -8.99 10.64
C PRO A 110 1.36 -8.50 11.12
N SER A 111 2.14 -9.41 11.68
CA SER A 111 3.49 -9.13 12.16
C SER A 111 4.44 -9.06 10.96
N THR A 112 5.22 -7.98 10.84
CA THR A 112 6.22 -7.85 9.77
C THR A 112 7.63 -7.89 10.35
N ILE A 113 8.48 -8.79 9.84
CA ILE A 113 9.87 -8.95 10.25
C ILE A 113 10.78 -8.74 9.03
N LYS A 114 11.79 -7.89 9.16
CA LYS A 114 12.86 -7.76 8.15
C LYS A 114 13.91 -8.85 8.37
N VAL A 115 14.23 -9.59 7.32
CA VAL A 115 15.18 -10.71 7.38
C VAL A 115 16.32 -10.48 6.40
N HIS A 116 17.55 -10.63 6.87
CA HIS A 116 18.78 -10.52 6.08
C HIS A 116 19.34 -11.92 5.79
N LYS A 117 18.56 -12.73 5.06
CA LYS A 117 18.91 -14.10 4.68
C LYS A 117 18.50 -14.35 3.23
N ASN A 118 19.15 -15.31 2.58
CA ASN A 118 18.66 -15.79 1.30
C ASN A 118 17.35 -16.58 1.52
N ILE A 119 16.44 -16.56 0.54
CA ILE A 119 15.20 -17.35 0.62
C ILE A 119 15.46 -18.86 0.79
N LYS A 120 16.61 -19.34 0.31
CA LYS A 120 17.02 -20.73 0.48
C LYS A 120 17.16 -21.13 1.95
N ASP A 121 17.62 -20.19 2.78
CA ASP A 121 17.91 -20.37 4.20
C ASP A 121 16.70 -20.08 5.10
N ILE A 122 15.53 -19.80 4.50
CA ILE A 122 14.28 -19.64 5.25
C ILE A 122 13.69 -21.03 5.50
N GLU A 123 13.63 -21.37 6.78
CA GLU A 123 12.96 -22.56 7.28
C GLU A 123 11.44 -22.32 7.36
N LYS A 124 10.69 -23.40 7.20
CA LYS A 124 9.23 -23.42 7.29
C LYS A 124 8.81 -24.25 8.50
N ARG A 125 7.63 -23.99 9.06
CA ARG A 125 7.08 -24.84 10.11
C ARG A 125 6.68 -26.21 9.55
N GLU A 126 6.54 -27.18 10.43
CA GLU A 126 6.03 -28.50 10.08
C GLU A 126 4.64 -28.39 9.45
N PHE A 127 4.40 -29.15 8.38
CA PHE A 127 3.16 -29.14 7.59
C PHE A 127 2.73 -27.81 6.94
N GLU A 128 3.53 -26.74 7.10
CA GLU A 128 3.29 -25.47 6.42
C GLU A 128 3.91 -25.46 5.01
N LYS A 129 3.23 -24.76 4.08
CA LYS A 129 3.83 -24.23 2.85
C LYS A 129 4.09 -22.74 3.01
N LEU A 130 5.29 -22.28 2.64
CA LEU A 130 5.61 -20.85 2.62
C LEU A 130 4.85 -20.14 1.50
N ASN A 131 4.32 -18.95 1.76
CA ASN A 131 3.55 -18.18 0.77
C ASN A 131 4.40 -17.04 0.20
N ILE A 132 5.00 -17.25 -0.97
CA ILE A 132 5.97 -16.34 -1.58
C ILE A 132 5.25 -15.41 -2.56
N ILE A 133 5.37 -14.10 -2.38
CA ILE A 133 4.79 -13.10 -3.29
C ILE A 133 5.92 -12.43 -4.09
N LEU A 134 5.81 -12.52 -5.41
CA LEU A 134 6.69 -11.87 -6.37
C LEU A 134 5.93 -10.85 -7.21
N PHE A 135 6.63 -9.80 -7.61
CA PHE A 135 6.08 -8.73 -8.44
C PHE A 135 6.69 -8.83 -9.84
N SER A 136 5.84 -9.00 -10.85
CA SER A 136 6.21 -9.03 -12.26
C SER A 136 5.71 -7.77 -12.97
N ARG A 137 6.29 -7.51 -14.13
CA ARG A 137 5.84 -6.47 -15.08
C ARG A 137 5.59 -7.12 -16.43
N LYS A 138 4.67 -6.57 -17.22
CA LYS A 138 4.45 -7.00 -18.60
C LYS A 138 5.60 -6.49 -19.48
N THR A 139 6.18 -7.39 -20.27
CA THR A 139 7.24 -7.16 -21.25
C THR A 139 6.92 -7.97 -22.50
N THR A 140 7.34 -7.48 -23.66
CA THR A 140 7.10 -8.18 -24.93
C THR A 140 8.07 -9.34 -25.11
N LEU A 141 9.38 -9.10 -25.02
CA LEU A 141 10.47 -10.08 -24.87
C LEU A 141 11.76 -9.28 -24.52
N PRO A 142 12.66 -9.77 -23.65
CA PRO A 142 12.59 -11.03 -22.92
C PRO A 142 11.51 -11.04 -21.82
N VAL A 143 11.06 -12.24 -21.42
CA VAL A 143 10.17 -12.46 -20.26
C VAL A 143 10.78 -11.82 -19.02
N TYR A 144 9.97 -11.11 -18.22
CA TYR A 144 10.45 -10.51 -17.00
C TYR A 144 11.04 -11.55 -16.04
N TRP A 145 12.32 -11.39 -15.70
CA TRP A 145 13.07 -12.26 -14.81
C TRP A 145 14.17 -11.47 -14.09
N ASP A 146 14.02 -11.27 -12.79
CA ASP A 146 15.01 -10.57 -11.95
C ASP A 146 15.70 -11.52 -10.96
N GLN A 147 16.58 -10.97 -10.12
CA GLN A 147 17.31 -11.73 -9.10
C GLN A 147 16.40 -12.42 -8.06
N HIS A 148 15.22 -11.86 -7.79
CA HIS A 148 14.26 -12.43 -6.83
C HIS A 148 13.53 -13.63 -7.44
N PHE A 149 13.20 -13.55 -8.73
CA PHE A 149 12.71 -14.71 -9.48
C PHE A 149 13.77 -15.81 -9.54
N GLN A 150 15.02 -15.43 -9.78
CA GLN A 150 16.14 -16.36 -9.81
C GLN A 150 16.31 -17.08 -8.45
N SER A 151 16.36 -16.33 -7.34
CA SER A 151 16.56 -16.91 -6.00
C SER A 151 15.46 -17.88 -5.59
N VAL A 152 14.19 -17.55 -5.89
CA VAL A 152 13.03 -18.41 -5.62
C VAL A 152 13.08 -19.65 -6.51
N ASN A 153 13.41 -19.48 -7.79
CA ASN A 153 13.45 -20.59 -8.73
C ASN A 153 14.54 -21.61 -8.42
N GLU A 154 15.69 -21.18 -7.88
CA GLU A 154 16.77 -22.10 -7.49
C GLU A 154 16.35 -23.11 -6.42
N LYS A 155 15.32 -22.80 -5.61
CA LYS A 155 14.77 -23.74 -4.60
C LYS A 155 13.49 -24.43 -5.09
N TYR A 156 12.61 -23.73 -5.79
CA TYR A 156 11.25 -24.19 -6.07
C TYR A 156 10.95 -24.49 -7.55
N CYS A 157 11.91 -24.26 -8.46
CA CYS A 157 11.89 -24.72 -9.86
C CYS A 157 10.65 -24.33 -10.71
N PHE A 158 10.08 -23.13 -10.52
CA PHE A 158 8.85 -22.70 -11.21
C PHE A 158 9.07 -22.04 -12.59
N LYS A 159 10.32 -21.79 -13.02
CA LYS A 159 10.66 -21.02 -14.24
C LYS A 159 10.00 -21.53 -15.51
N SER A 160 10.02 -22.84 -15.74
CA SER A 160 9.50 -23.44 -16.98
C SER A 160 8.00 -23.18 -17.13
N GLN A 161 7.24 -23.35 -16.04
CA GLN A 161 5.81 -23.10 -16.04
C GLN A 161 5.52 -21.60 -16.17
N TYR A 162 6.24 -20.75 -15.42
CA TYR A 162 6.10 -19.29 -15.54
C TYR A 162 6.36 -18.78 -16.95
N TYR A 163 7.37 -19.30 -17.67
CA TYR A 163 7.66 -18.87 -19.04
C TYR A 163 6.55 -19.23 -20.02
N LYS A 164 5.88 -20.38 -19.84
CA LYS A 164 4.71 -20.77 -20.65
C LYS A 164 3.53 -19.84 -20.38
N ASP A 165 3.22 -19.62 -19.11
CA ASP A 165 2.08 -18.78 -18.69
C ASP A 165 2.31 -17.30 -19.01
N TYR A 166 3.57 -16.87 -19.12
CA TYR A 166 3.93 -15.51 -19.52
C TYR A 166 3.72 -15.25 -21.01
N GLN A 167 3.86 -16.28 -21.86
CA GLN A 167 3.69 -16.16 -23.32
C GLN A 167 2.21 -16.06 -23.72
N THR A 168 1.30 -16.55 -22.89
CA THR A 168 -0.14 -16.26 -23.00
C THR A 168 -0.41 -14.84 -22.51
N ASP A 169 -1.18 -14.05 -23.28
CA ASP A 169 -1.38 -12.60 -23.07
C ASP A 169 -1.71 -12.24 -21.61
N LEU A 170 -0.67 -11.85 -20.85
CA LEU A 170 -0.82 -11.51 -19.43
C LEU A 170 -1.58 -10.20 -19.24
N GLU A 171 -2.52 -10.22 -18.31
CA GLU A 171 -3.26 -9.04 -17.90
C GLU A 171 -2.62 -8.38 -16.67
N VAL A 172 -2.65 -7.04 -16.63
CA VAL A 172 -2.21 -6.32 -15.44
C VAL A 172 -3.17 -6.54 -14.26
N GLY A 173 -2.62 -6.79 -13.08
CA GLY A 173 -3.37 -7.22 -11.90
C GLY A 173 -3.69 -8.71 -11.88
N GLN A 174 -3.27 -9.48 -12.89
CA GLN A 174 -3.31 -10.93 -12.83
C GLN A 174 -2.34 -11.44 -11.75
N CYS A 175 -2.78 -12.46 -11.01
CA CYS A 175 -1.95 -13.21 -10.07
C CYS A 175 -1.81 -14.62 -10.61
N LEU A 176 -0.59 -15.00 -10.97
CA LEU A 176 -0.25 -16.38 -11.32
C LEU A 176 0.06 -17.15 -10.03
N TYR A 177 -0.25 -18.44 -10.02
CA TYR A 177 -0.10 -19.30 -8.86
C TYR A 177 0.64 -20.58 -9.23
N TYR A 178 1.69 -20.89 -8.49
CA TYR A 178 2.48 -22.12 -8.63
C TYR A 178 2.61 -22.79 -7.27
N SER A 179 2.14 -24.03 -7.15
CA SER A 179 2.28 -24.81 -5.92
C SER A 179 3.43 -25.80 -6.03
N THR A 180 4.21 -25.90 -4.96
CA THR A 180 5.20 -26.95 -4.74
C THR A 180 4.88 -27.70 -3.45
N ILE A 181 5.70 -28.68 -3.09
CA ILE A 181 5.56 -29.39 -1.81
C ILE A 181 5.78 -28.43 -0.62
N GLU A 182 6.73 -27.50 -0.74
CA GLU A 182 7.17 -26.65 0.37
C GLU A 182 6.65 -25.21 0.34
N ALA A 183 6.17 -24.74 -0.82
CA ALA A 183 5.80 -23.35 -1.02
C ALA A 183 4.68 -23.15 -2.04
N ASN A 184 3.89 -22.12 -1.80
CA ASN A 184 2.98 -21.49 -2.73
C ASN A 184 3.65 -20.23 -3.28
N ILE A 185 3.77 -20.10 -4.59
CA ILE A 185 4.41 -18.96 -5.26
C ILE A 185 3.33 -18.18 -6.01
N PHE A 186 3.16 -16.94 -5.62
CA PHE A 186 2.23 -15.99 -6.22
C PHE A 186 3.01 -14.94 -6.99
N VAL A 187 2.72 -14.79 -8.28
CA VAL A 187 3.33 -13.76 -9.12
C VAL A 187 2.26 -12.76 -9.53
N ILE A 188 2.33 -11.54 -8.99
CA ILE A 188 1.39 -10.46 -9.31
C ILE A 188 1.99 -9.60 -10.43
N VAL A 189 1.27 -9.46 -11.54
CA VAL A 189 1.65 -8.57 -12.65
C VAL A 189 1.26 -7.13 -12.30
N THR A 190 2.19 -6.35 -11.77
CA THR A 190 1.90 -5.01 -11.23
C THR A 190 1.91 -3.92 -12.30
N ASN A 191 2.71 -4.07 -13.36
CA ASN A 191 3.02 -2.98 -14.30
C ASN A 191 2.72 -3.37 -15.76
N LYS A 192 2.29 -2.42 -16.58
CA LYS A 192 2.09 -2.65 -18.02
C LYS A 192 3.44 -2.65 -18.76
N ASN A 193 4.36 -1.79 -18.35
CA ASN A 193 5.64 -1.59 -19.03
C ASN A 193 6.80 -1.47 -18.03
N THR A 194 8.05 -1.54 -18.51
CA THR A 194 9.26 -1.41 -17.69
C THR A 194 9.49 -0.02 -17.11
N THR A 195 8.96 1.01 -17.77
CA THR A 195 9.05 2.43 -17.40
C THR A 195 7.94 2.88 -16.46
N ASP A 196 6.90 2.06 -16.28
CA ASP A 196 5.78 2.41 -15.44
C ASP A 196 6.18 2.37 -13.97
N ASN A 197 5.59 3.28 -13.21
CA ASN A 197 5.72 3.21 -11.78
C ASN A 197 4.91 2.03 -11.20
N PHE A 198 5.35 1.46 -10.08
CA PHE A 198 4.63 0.39 -9.38
C PHE A 198 3.14 0.73 -9.18
N SER A 199 2.24 -0.15 -9.63
CA SER A 199 0.79 0.02 -9.43
C SER A 199 0.34 -0.71 -8.18
N TYR A 200 -0.09 0.07 -7.19
CA TYR A 200 -0.70 -0.43 -5.98
C TYR A 200 -2.09 -1.00 -6.22
N GLN A 201 -2.83 -0.49 -7.21
CA GLN A 201 -4.14 -1.03 -7.56
C GLN A 201 -4.03 -2.48 -8.10
N ASN A 202 -3.01 -2.76 -8.90
CA ASN A 202 -2.77 -4.13 -9.40
C ASN A 202 -2.26 -5.05 -8.30
N LEU A 203 -1.47 -4.52 -7.35
CA LEU A 203 -1.12 -5.24 -6.11
C LEU A 203 -2.39 -5.64 -5.34
N GLU A 204 -3.30 -4.70 -5.07
CA GLU A 204 -4.56 -4.96 -4.35
C GLU A 204 -5.38 -6.07 -5.03
N LYS A 205 -5.53 -6.04 -6.37
CA LYS A 205 -6.21 -7.10 -7.13
C LYS A 205 -5.54 -8.48 -6.94
N GLY A 206 -4.21 -8.51 -6.98
CA GLY A 206 -3.46 -9.74 -6.74
C GLY A 206 -3.63 -10.27 -5.31
N LEU A 207 -3.58 -9.39 -4.31
CA LEU A 207 -3.75 -9.76 -2.90
C LEU A 207 -5.14 -10.33 -2.61
N VAL A 208 -6.20 -9.81 -3.24
CA VAL A 208 -7.55 -10.40 -3.14
C VAL A 208 -7.56 -11.85 -3.63
N LYS A 209 -6.90 -12.13 -4.77
CA LYS A 209 -6.79 -13.51 -5.29
C LYS A 209 -5.98 -14.42 -4.36
N ILE A 210 -4.86 -13.93 -3.83
CA ILE A 210 -4.03 -14.68 -2.88
C ILE A 210 -4.84 -15.05 -1.64
N LYS A 211 -5.55 -14.07 -1.08
CA LYS A 211 -6.39 -14.28 0.10
C LYS A 211 -7.43 -15.38 -0.12
N MET A 212 -8.16 -15.35 -1.23
CA MET A 212 -9.12 -16.39 -1.60
C MET A 212 -8.51 -17.79 -1.71
N LEU A 213 -7.24 -17.89 -2.13
CA LEU A 213 -6.53 -19.17 -2.23
C LEU A 213 -6.01 -19.67 -0.88
N ILE A 214 -5.67 -18.76 0.05
CA ILE A 214 -5.07 -19.11 1.35
C ILE A 214 -6.09 -19.37 2.44
N GLU A 215 -7.25 -18.70 2.41
CA GLU A 215 -8.31 -18.81 3.44
C GLU A 215 -8.76 -20.25 3.72
N ASN A 216 -8.61 -21.16 2.74
CA ASN A 216 -9.02 -22.57 2.87
C ASN A 216 -7.92 -23.50 3.38
N ASP A 217 -6.67 -23.05 3.48
CA ASP A 217 -5.51 -23.96 3.55
C ASP A 217 -4.70 -23.89 4.87
N GLN A 218 -4.58 -22.72 5.51
CA GLN A 218 -3.62 -22.55 6.61
C GLN A 218 -4.12 -21.69 7.78
N TRP A 219 -3.93 -22.20 8.99
CA TRP A 219 -4.05 -21.40 10.22
C TRP A 219 -2.72 -20.65 10.44
N HIS A 220 -2.75 -19.32 10.36
CA HIS A 220 -1.61 -18.41 10.56
C HIS A 220 -0.51 -18.43 9.48
N PRO A 221 -0.81 -18.07 8.23
CA PRO A 221 0.14 -18.19 7.12
C PRO A 221 1.42 -17.35 7.29
N THR A 222 2.55 -17.90 6.84
CA THR A 222 3.80 -17.15 6.67
C THR A 222 3.94 -16.68 5.22
N PHE A 223 3.99 -15.37 5.01
CA PHE A 223 4.25 -14.75 3.72
C PHE A 223 5.70 -14.28 3.60
N ILE A 224 6.30 -14.47 2.43
CA ILE A 224 7.64 -14.01 2.09
C ILE A 224 7.52 -13.01 0.95
N ILE A 225 8.03 -11.81 1.16
CA ILE A 225 8.13 -10.77 0.13
C ILE A 225 9.58 -10.30 0.00
N HIS A 226 10.00 -10.01 -1.23
CA HIS A 226 11.28 -9.37 -1.47
C HIS A 226 11.13 -7.85 -1.49
N ARG A 227 12.09 -7.16 -0.88
CA ARG A 227 12.21 -5.71 -1.04
C ARG A 227 12.51 -5.40 -2.52
N MET A 228 11.75 -4.48 -3.11
CA MET A 228 12.01 -4.00 -4.46
C MET A 228 13.18 -3.01 -4.46
N ASN A 229 14.15 -3.22 -5.36
CA ASN A 229 15.27 -2.30 -5.60
C ASN A 229 14.90 -1.38 -6.79
N ASN A 230 14.71 -0.09 -6.53
CA ASN A 230 14.38 0.93 -7.53
C ASN A 230 14.92 2.31 -7.12
N HIS A 231 15.94 2.78 -7.84
CA HIS A 231 16.87 3.87 -7.49
C HIS A 231 16.30 5.20 -7.00
N ILE A 232 15.03 5.53 -7.21
CA ILE A 232 14.52 6.88 -6.97
C ILE A 232 13.75 6.99 -5.64
N PHE A 233 13.05 5.94 -5.16
CA PHE A 233 12.22 6.02 -3.93
C PHE A 233 11.97 4.66 -3.21
N GLU A 234 13.00 3.82 -3.08
CA GLU A 234 12.88 2.42 -2.57
C GLU A 234 12.11 2.30 -1.25
N ASP A 235 12.47 3.11 -0.25
CA ASP A 235 11.94 2.98 1.11
C ASP A 235 10.44 3.23 1.21
N LEU A 236 9.96 4.25 0.50
CA LEU A 236 8.54 4.63 0.52
C LEU A 236 7.71 3.61 -0.25
N ILE A 237 8.21 3.11 -1.38
CA ILE A 237 7.51 2.10 -2.18
C ILE A 237 7.34 0.82 -1.35
N ASN A 238 8.43 0.32 -0.77
CA ASN A 238 8.41 -0.91 0.03
C ASN A 238 7.55 -0.77 1.29
N LYS A 239 7.58 0.37 1.98
CA LYS A 239 6.68 0.64 3.12
C LYS A 239 5.20 0.59 2.70
N LYS A 240 4.86 1.15 1.54
CA LYS A 240 3.49 1.10 1.00
C LYS A 240 3.08 -0.32 0.62
N ILE A 241 3.95 -1.10 -0.01
CA ILE A 241 3.68 -2.51 -0.35
C ILE A 241 3.36 -3.30 0.93
N VAL A 242 4.24 -3.23 1.93
CA VAL A 242 4.04 -3.89 3.23
C VAL A 242 2.71 -3.45 3.86
N SER A 243 2.46 -2.15 3.92
CA SER A 243 1.22 -1.61 4.51
C SER A 243 -0.04 -2.12 3.81
N LEU A 244 -0.01 -2.25 2.48
CA LEU A 244 -1.14 -2.79 1.71
C LEU A 244 -1.32 -4.28 1.95
N ILE A 245 -0.23 -5.05 2.02
CA ILE A 245 -0.28 -6.49 2.34
C ILE A 245 -0.85 -6.69 3.75
N CYS A 246 -0.35 -5.97 4.76
CA CYS A 246 -0.88 -6.04 6.13
C CYS A 246 -2.36 -5.68 6.21
N SER A 247 -2.80 -4.69 5.43
CA SER A 247 -4.21 -4.31 5.37
C SER A 247 -5.07 -5.36 4.66
N ALA A 248 -4.55 -5.98 3.59
CA ALA A 248 -5.29 -6.98 2.81
C ALA A 248 -5.44 -8.30 3.58
N PHE A 249 -4.46 -8.64 4.41
CA PHE A 249 -4.40 -9.89 5.18
C PHE A 249 -4.76 -9.69 6.66
N LEU A 250 -5.49 -8.63 6.98
CA LEU A 250 -5.85 -8.27 8.35
C LEU A 250 -6.65 -9.38 9.06
N ASP A 251 -7.52 -10.05 8.33
CA ASP A 251 -8.36 -11.16 8.79
C ASP A 251 -7.66 -12.52 8.74
N LEU A 252 -6.46 -12.60 8.17
CA LEU A 252 -5.58 -13.76 8.32
C LEU A 252 -4.73 -13.67 9.60
N THR A 253 -4.95 -12.65 10.43
CA THR A 253 -4.20 -12.43 11.68
C THR A 253 -4.55 -13.51 12.73
N PRO A 254 -3.57 -14.09 13.44
CA PRO A 254 -2.14 -13.79 13.37
C PRO A 254 -1.47 -14.33 12.10
N CYS A 255 -0.76 -13.45 11.40
CA CYS A 255 -0.08 -13.71 10.14
C CYS A 255 1.34 -13.13 10.22
N LEU A 256 2.32 -13.85 9.67
CA LEU A 256 3.72 -13.43 9.65
C LEU A 256 4.15 -13.02 8.24
N ILE A 257 4.69 -11.82 8.08
CA ILE A 257 5.24 -11.31 6.83
C ILE A 257 6.75 -11.15 7.00
N LEU A 258 7.52 -12.01 6.33
CA LEU A 258 8.98 -11.93 6.23
C LEU A 258 9.35 -11.07 5.03
N GLN A 259 9.91 -9.90 5.30
CA GLN A 259 10.48 -9.03 4.27
C GLN A 259 11.97 -9.32 4.10
N LEU A 260 12.32 -9.99 3.00
CA LEU A 260 13.71 -10.25 2.65
C LEU A 260 14.38 -8.96 2.19
N VAL A 261 15.45 -8.60 2.86
CA VAL A 261 16.30 -7.45 2.54
C VAL A 261 17.61 -8.01 1.99
N SER A 262 18.01 -7.56 0.81
CA SER A 262 19.34 -7.86 0.29
C SER A 262 20.37 -7.32 1.27
N SER A 263 21.29 -8.18 1.71
CA SER A 263 22.53 -7.74 2.35
C SER A 263 23.24 -6.88 1.31
N ASN A 264 23.21 -5.56 1.46
CA ASN A 264 24.04 -4.72 0.62
C ASN A 264 25.50 -5.09 0.91
N SER A 265 26.19 -5.54 -0.13
CA SER A 265 27.62 -5.30 -0.35
C SER A 265 27.93 -3.81 -0.27
#